data_AF-A0A2U4A8K0-F1
#
_entry.id   AF-A0A2U4A8K0-F1
#
_cell.length_a   1.000
_cell.length_b   1.000
_cell.length_c   1.000
_cell.angle_alpha   90.00
_cell.angle_beta   90.00
_cell.angle_gamma   90.00
#
_symmetry.space_group_name_H-M   'P 1'
#
loop_
_entity.id
_entity.type
_entity.pdbx_description
1 polymer ?
#
loop_
_entity_poly.entity_id
_entity_poly.type
_entity_poly.pdbx_seq_one_letter_code
_entity_poly.pdbx_strand_id
1 'polypeptide(L)'
;MALLQTNKDLIATGMKEFNILLNQQVFSAPVVPEEDMVTVVNDWVNFYISYYRKQMVGEQQEQDKAVQELRQELNTLSASFLDKYRNFLKSL
;
A
#
# COMPACT_ATOMS: atom_id res chain seq x y z
N MET A 1 5.69 -16.87 19.40
CA MET A 1 4.51 -15.99 19.66
C MET A 1 4.86 -14.51 19.54
N ALA A 2 5.91 -14.01 20.23
CA ALA A 2 6.29 -12.60 20.16
C ALA A 2 6.64 -12.11 18.74
N LEU A 3 7.41 -12.88 17.96
CA LEU A 3 7.81 -12.52 16.59
C LEU A 3 6.61 -12.39 15.62
N LEU A 4 5.62 -13.26 15.76
CA LEU A 4 4.37 -13.20 14.98
C LEU A 4 3.58 -11.92 15.30
N GLN A 5 3.54 -11.52 16.58
CA GLN A 5 2.87 -10.29 16.98
C GLN A 5 3.60 -9.05 16.45
N THR A 6 4.94 -9.03 16.52
CA THR A 6 5.74 -7.93 15.95
C THR A 6 5.47 -7.75 14.45
N ASN A 7 5.42 -8.83 13.67
CA ASN A 7 5.10 -8.73 12.24
C ASN A 7 3.68 -8.21 11.99
N LYS A 8 2.69 -8.61 12.81
CA LYS A 8 1.32 -8.07 12.71
C LYS A 8 1.27 -6.57 13.02
N ASP A 9 2.01 -6.12 14.03
CA ASP A 9 2.07 -4.71 14.39
C ASP A 9 2.73 -3.87 13.29
N LEU A 10 3.77 -4.42 12.64
CA LEU A 10 4.40 -3.82 11.46
C LEU A 10 3.43 -3.74 10.27
N ILE A 11 2.66 -4.80 10.00
CA ILE A 11 1.64 -4.79 8.94
C ILE A 11 0.60 -3.71 9.22
N ALA A 12 0.05 -3.66 10.43
CA ALA A 12 -0.95 -2.66 10.82
C ALA A 12 -0.41 -1.23 10.70
N THR A 13 0.87 -1.02 11.05
CA THR A 13 1.55 0.27 10.88
C THR A 13 1.67 0.63 9.39
N GLY A 14 2.13 -0.30 8.56
CA GLY A 14 2.26 -0.09 7.12
C GLY A 14 0.93 0.23 6.43
N MET A 15 -0.14 -0.49 6.78
CA MET A 15 -1.48 -0.19 6.30
C MET A 15 -1.94 1.21 6.71
N LYS A 16 -1.71 1.61 7.96
CA LYS A 16 -2.11 2.93 8.47
C LYS A 16 -1.38 4.05 7.75
N GLU A 17 -0.05 3.94 7.61
CA GLU A 17 0.77 4.93 6.92
C GLU A 17 0.39 5.03 5.43
N PHE A 18 0.19 3.89 4.77
CA PHE A 18 -0.22 3.86 3.38
C PHE A 18 -1.61 4.48 3.17
N ASN A 19 -2.57 4.17 4.05
CA ASN A 19 -3.89 4.80 4.00
C ASN A 19 -3.82 6.32 4.23
N ILE A 20 -2.92 6.80 5.10
CA ILE A 20 -2.68 8.24 5.26
C ILE A 20 -2.13 8.83 3.96
N LEU A 21 -1.13 8.20 3.34
CA LEU A 21 -0.56 8.63 2.05
C LEU A 21 -1.64 8.74 0.96
N LEU A 22 -2.51 7.73 0.84
CA LEU A 22 -3.60 7.74 -0.14
C LEU A 22 -4.61 8.86 0.12
N ASN A 23 -4.98 9.10 1.38
CA ASN A 23 -5.96 10.13 1.74
C ASN A 23 -5.41 11.56 1.63
N GLN A 24 -4.08 11.73 1.59
CA GLN A 24 -3.44 13.01 1.34
C GLN A 24 -3.45 13.43 -0.14
N GLN A 25 -3.73 12.49 -1.06
CA GLN A 25 -3.75 12.81 -2.48
C GLN A 25 -4.93 13.73 -2.80
N VAL A 26 -4.61 14.93 -3.28
CA VAL A 26 -5.61 15.91 -3.73
C VAL A 26 -5.80 15.74 -5.23
N PHE A 27 -7.05 15.48 -5.63
CA PHE A 27 -7.41 15.38 -7.03
C PHE A 27 -7.69 16.78 -7.59
N SER A 28 -6.71 17.33 -8.32
CA SER A 28 -6.80 18.69 -8.89
C SER A 28 -6.18 18.74 -10.28
N ALA A 29 -6.58 19.73 -11.08
CA ALA A 29 -5.98 19.98 -12.39
C ALA A 29 -4.55 20.56 -12.25
N PRO A 30 -3.60 20.20 -13.15
CA PRO A 30 -3.76 19.29 -14.28
C PRO A 30 -3.85 17.82 -13.85
N VAL A 31 -4.76 17.09 -14.49
CA VAL A 31 -5.05 15.69 -14.16
C VAL A 31 -3.98 14.75 -14.70
N VAL A 32 -3.63 13.76 -13.89
CA VAL A 32 -2.78 12.64 -14.31
C VAL A 32 -3.67 11.58 -15.00
N PRO A 33 -3.27 11.02 -16.15
CA PRO A 33 -3.98 9.89 -16.75
C PRO A 33 -4.17 8.73 -15.76
N GLU A 34 -5.24 7.93 -15.92
CA GLU A 34 -5.49 6.79 -15.03
C GLU A 34 -4.29 5.82 -15.00
N GLU A 35 -3.71 5.53 -16.18
CA GLU A 35 -2.55 4.65 -16.33
C GLU A 35 -1.30 5.12 -15.56
N ASP A 36 -1.08 6.42 -15.53
CA ASP A 36 0.04 7.03 -14.80
C ASP A 36 -0.21 6.97 -13.30
N MET A 37 -1.45 7.21 -12.85
CA MET A 37 -1.81 7.07 -11.44
C MET A 37 -1.69 5.62 -10.96
N VAL A 38 -2.07 4.64 -11.79
CA VAL A 38 -1.86 3.21 -11.51
C VAL A 38 -0.37 2.91 -11.33
N THR A 39 0.48 3.47 -12.19
CA THR A 39 1.95 3.33 -12.07
C THR A 39 2.45 3.89 -10.74
N VAL A 40 2.05 5.10 -10.38
CA VAL A 40 2.44 5.75 -9.12
C VAL A 40 2.03 4.91 -7.90
N VAL A 41 0.79 4.41 -7.88
CA VAL A 41 0.30 3.60 -6.75
C VAL A 41 1.04 2.27 -6.66
N ASN A 42 1.34 1.62 -7.79
CA ASN A 42 2.14 0.40 -7.83
C ASN A 42 3.57 0.64 -7.30
N ASP A 43 4.18 1.78 -7.65
CA ASP A 43 5.51 2.16 -7.15
C ASP A 43 5.49 2.38 -5.63
N TRP A 44 4.45 3.00 -5.08
CA TRP A 44 4.29 3.12 -3.64
C TRP A 44 4.13 1.75 -2.96
N VAL A 45 3.33 0.84 -3.51
CA VAL A 45 3.22 -0.53 -2.96
C VAL A 45 4.61 -1.19 -2.93
N ASN A 46 5.35 -1.14 -4.04
CA ASN A 46 6.69 -1.73 -4.12
C ASN A 46 7.68 -1.10 -3.13
N PHE A 47 7.60 0.22 -2.94
CA PHE A 47 8.39 0.93 -1.93
C PHE A 47 8.08 0.44 -0.51
N TYR A 48 6.81 0.38 -0.13
CA TYR A 48 6.39 -0.10 1.19
C TYR A 48 6.82 -1.54 1.42
N ILE A 49 6.64 -2.42 0.44
CA ILE A 49 7.07 -3.81 0.53
C ILE A 49 8.59 -3.91 0.73
N SER A 50 9.37 -3.14 -0.03
CA SER A 50 10.82 -3.14 0.08
C SER A 50 11.31 -2.60 1.44
N TYR A 51 10.59 -1.61 1.99
CA TYR A 51 10.87 -1.02 3.29
C TYR A 51 10.56 -1.97 4.45
N TYR A 52 9.37 -2.56 4.47
CA TYR A 52 8.92 -3.44 5.54
C TYR A 52 9.58 -4.82 5.51
N ARG A 53 9.93 -5.35 4.32
CA ARG A 53 10.64 -6.63 4.20
C ARG A 53 11.93 -6.67 5.04
N LYS A 54 12.63 -5.54 5.16
CA LYS A 54 13.86 -5.43 5.95
C LYS A 54 13.63 -5.38 7.47
N GLN A 55 12.38 -5.18 7.89
CA GLN A 55 11.99 -5.02 9.30
C GLN A 55 11.24 -6.25 9.85
N MET A 56 10.72 -7.11 8.97
CA MET A 56 10.06 -8.34 9.38
C MET A 56 11.04 -9.27 10.08
N VAL A 57 10.57 -9.92 11.14
CA VAL A 57 11.36 -10.80 12.00
C VAL A 57 10.87 -12.24 11.92
N GLY A 58 11.68 -13.19 12.41
CA GLY A 58 11.36 -14.61 12.38
C GLY A 58 12.05 -15.35 11.24
N GLU A 59 11.64 -16.59 11.01
CA GLU A 59 12.20 -17.42 9.93
C GLU A 59 11.82 -16.87 8.56
N GLN A 60 12.56 -17.26 7.52
CA GLN A 60 12.34 -16.77 6.16
C GLN A 60 10.89 -17.02 5.69
N GLN A 61 10.31 -18.18 6.03
CA GLN A 61 8.92 -18.49 5.71
C GLN A 61 7.93 -17.55 6.41
N GLU A 62 8.19 -17.16 7.66
CA GLU A 62 7.34 -16.23 8.41
C GLU A 62 7.46 -14.82 7.85
N GLN A 63 8.67 -14.38 7.51
CA GLN A 63 8.92 -13.09 6.87
C GLN A 63 8.24 -13.00 5.50
N ASP A 64 8.41 -14.02 4.65
CA ASP A 64 7.81 -14.03 3.32
C ASP A 64 6.27 -14.04 3.41
N LYS A 65 5.70 -14.77 4.38
CA LYS A 65 4.26 -14.74 4.64
C LYS A 65 3.77 -13.36 5.10
N ALA A 66 4.48 -12.72 6.03
CA ALA A 66 4.13 -11.38 6.51
C ALA A 66 4.23 -10.33 5.40
N VAL A 67 5.23 -10.44 4.53
CA VAL A 67 5.38 -9.56 3.35
C VAL A 67 4.24 -9.78 2.34
N GLN A 68 3.84 -11.03 2.10
CA GLN A 68 2.70 -11.33 1.23
C GLN A 68 1.39 -10.77 1.79
N GLU A 69 1.16 -10.91 3.10
CA GLU A 69 0.00 -10.36 3.79
C GLU A 69 -0.04 -8.84 3.68
N LEU A 70 1.07 -8.16 3.97
CA LEU A 70 1.19 -6.72 3.77
C LEU A 70 0.86 -6.33 2.32
N ARG A 71 1.42 -7.03 1.33
CA ARG A 71 1.18 -6.73 -0.08
C ARG A 71 -0.29 -6.84 -0.45
N GLN A 72 -0.97 -7.86 0.04
CA GLN A 72 -2.40 -8.05 -0.21
C GLN A 72 -3.22 -6.89 0.36
N GLU A 73 -2.94 -6.48 1.59
CA GLU A 73 -3.64 -5.36 2.23
C GLU A 73 -3.39 -4.02 1.51
N LEU A 74 -2.14 -3.73 1.14
CA LEU A 74 -1.80 -2.52 0.38
C LEU A 74 -2.47 -2.49 -0.99
N ASN A 75 -2.56 -3.64 -1.68
CA ASN A 75 -3.27 -3.75 -2.95
C ASN A 75 -4.79 -3.49 -2.80
N THR A 76 -5.40 -3.97 -1.71
CA THR A 76 -6.81 -3.70 -1.41
C THR A 76 -7.08 -2.21 -1.21
N LEU A 77 -6.23 -1.54 -0.43
CA LEU A 77 -6.31 -0.09 -0.22
C LEU A 77 -6.10 0.69 -1.53
N SER A 78 -5.12 0.25 -2.32
CA SER A 78 -4.81 0.82 -3.64
C SER A 78 -5.98 0.73 -4.60
N ALA A 79 -6.65 -0.42 -4.69
CA ALA A 79 -7.81 -0.62 -5.55
C ALA A 79 -8.95 0.34 -5.20
N SER A 80 -9.27 0.48 -3.91
CA SER A 80 -10.29 1.43 -3.45
C SER A 80 -9.95 2.88 -3.79
N PHE A 81 -8.67 3.26 -3.68
CA PHE A 81 -8.20 4.58 -4.07
C PHE A 81 -8.29 4.83 -5.59
N LEU A 82 -7.84 3.87 -6.40
CA LEU A 82 -7.88 3.97 -7.86
C LEU A 82 -9.32 4.05 -8.39
N ASP A 83 -10.27 3.35 -7.76
CA ASP A 83 -11.68 3.49 -8.10
C ASP A 83 -12.22 4.91 -7.82
N LYS A 84 -11.84 5.52 -6.70
CA LYS A 84 -12.18 6.92 -6.41
C LYS A 84 -11.56 7.86 -7.43
N TYR A 85 -10.31 7.62 -7.81
CA TYR A 85 -9.61 8.42 -8.82
C TYR A 85 -10.28 8.31 -10.20
N ARG A 86 -10.62 7.09 -10.64
CA ARG A 86 -11.36 6.84 -11.87
C ARG A 86 -12.71 7.56 -11.90
N ASN A 87 -13.44 7.56 -10.78
CA ASN A 87 -14.71 8.27 -10.67
C ASN A 87 -14.52 9.79 -10.76
N PHE A 88 -13.45 10.33 -10.18
CA PHE A 88 -13.07 11.73 -10.35
C PHE A 88 -12.77 12.06 -11.83
N LEU A 89 -11.96 11.25 -12.52
CA LEU A 89 -11.66 11.46 -13.94
C LEU A 89 -12.92 11.46 -14.82
N LYS A 90 -13.91 10.61 -14.52
CA LYS A 90 -15.20 10.57 -15.22
C LYS A 90 -16.11 11.77 -14.94
N SER A 91 -15.84 12.52 -13.87
CA SER A 91 -16.63 13.68 -13.45
C SER A 91 -16.10 15.02 -14.00
N LEU A 92 -14.92 14.99 -14.63
CA LEU A 92 -14.33 16.13 -15.35
C LEU A 92 -14.98 16.29 -16.73
#